data_AF-A0A653N801-F1
#
_entry.id   AF-A0A653N801-F1
#
_cell.length_a   1.000
_cell.length_b   1.000
_cell.length_c   1.000
_cell.angle_alpha   90.00
_cell.angle_beta   90.00
_cell.angle_gamma   90.00
#
_symmetry.space_group_name_H-M   'P 1'
#
loop_
_entity.id
_entity.type
_entity.pdbx_description
1 polymer ?
#
loop_
_entity_poly.entity_id
_entity_poly.type
_entity_poly.pdbx_seq_one_letter_code
_entity_poly.pdbx_strand_id
1 'polypeptide(L)'
;MKTFIKYDYYLQMIVFFGYIILGFFYGRIKDDFFTVLFIFYFAVGGFQLISYLIKILMGFWTDLFMKIYGIMILPIWIFFLLNEFDIKIEALSFIPLYGLFVSPFLAIAYLIYCRDKFTNSLGEF
;
A
#
# COMPACT_ATOMS: atom_id res chain seq x y z
N MET A 1 1.09 -19.04 9.45
CA MET A 1 1.87 -17.81 9.16
C MET A 1 2.70 -17.90 7.88
N LYS A 2 3.63 -18.85 7.75
CA LYS A 2 4.56 -18.94 6.60
C LYS A 2 3.87 -18.97 5.23
N THR A 3 2.78 -19.75 5.09
CA THR A 3 2.00 -19.84 3.86
C THR A 3 1.40 -18.50 3.44
N PHE A 4 0.82 -17.74 4.39
CA PHE A 4 0.29 -16.41 4.11
C PHE A 4 1.40 -15.45 3.70
N ILE A 5 2.53 -15.41 4.41
CA ILE A 5 3.66 -14.52 4.10
C ILE A 5 4.16 -14.76 2.66
N LYS A 6 4.23 -16.03 2.24
CA LYS A 6 4.60 -16.39 0.87
C LYS A 6 3.60 -15.84 -0.15
N TYR A 7 2.31 -16.14 0.01
CA TYR A 7 1.29 -15.70 -0.94
C TYR A 7 1.14 -14.18 -0.96
N ASP A 8 1.19 -13.55 0.20
CA ASP A 8 1.15 -12.11 0.34
C ASP A 8 2.31 -11.45 -0.41
N TYR A 9 3.55 -11.91 -0.23
CA TYR A 9 4.69 -11.37 -0.98
C TYR A 9 4.48 -11.43 -2.50
N TYR A 10 4.10 -12.58 -3.04
CA TYR A 10 3.85 -12.70 -4.49
C TYR A 10 2.69 -11.83 -4.95
N LEU A 11 1.62 -11.73 -4.16
CA LEU A 11 0.48 -10.87 -4.48
C LEU A 11 0.89 -9.40 -4.52
N GLN A 12 1.64 -8.92 -3.52
CA GLN A 12 2.12 -7.53 -3.51
C GLN A 12 3.01 -7.23 -4.72
N MET A 13 3.90 -8.16 -5.09
CA MET A 13 4.75 -8.02 -6.28
C MET A 13 3.91 -7.95 -7.56
N ILE A 14 2.97 -8.87 -7.75
CA ILE A 14 2.11 -8.92 -8.94
C ILE A 14 1.29 -7.64 -9.05
N VAL A 15 0.69 -7.17 -7.96
CA VAL A 15 -0.11 -5.94 -7.96
C VAL A 15 0.76 -4.74 -8.30
N PHE A 16 1.93 -4.60 -7.67
CA PHE A 16 2.81 -3.46 -7.89
C PHE A 16 3.35 -3.41 -9.33
N PHE A 17 3.95 -4.49 -9.81
CA PHE A 17 4.52 -4.54 -11.16
C PHE A 17 3.45 -4.57 -12.24
N GLY A 18 2.34 -5.29 -12.00
CA GLY A 18 1.17 -5.27 -12.87
C GLY A 18 0.62 -3.85 -13.04
N TYR A 19 0.55 -3.09 -11.95
CA TYR A 19 0.16 -1.70 -12.01
C TYR A 19 1.16 -0.84 -12.79
N ILE A 20 2.47 -0.98 -12.57
CA ILE A 20 3.47 -0.20 -13.33
C ILE A 20 3.30 -0.42 -14.84
N ILE A 21 3.13 -1.68 -15.25
CA ILE A 21 2.95 -2.04 -16.66
C ILE A 21 1.66 -1.41 -17.20
N LEU A 22 0.53 -1.63 -16.53
CA LEU A 22 -0.77 -1.12 -16.97
C LEU A 22 -0.82 0.41 -16.95
N GLY A 23 -0.30 1.03 -15.90
CA GLY A 23 -0.24 2.48 -15.70
C GLY A 23 0.64 3.16 -16.74
N PHE A 24 1.77 2.54 -17.13
CA PHE A 24 2.61 3.04 -18.21
C PHE A 24 1.86 3.08 -19.55
N PHE A 25 1.18 1.98 -19.91
CA PHE A 25 0.39 1.93 -21.15
C PHE A 25 -0.78 2.93 -21.10
N TYR A 26 -1.52 2.99 -19.99
CA TYR A 26 -2.65 3.90 -19.84
C TYR A 26 -2.22 5.37 -19.92
N GLY A 27 -1.18 5.75 -19.19
CA GLY A 27 -0.63 7.11 -19.17
C GLY A 27 -0.18 7.56 -20.56
N ARG A 28 0.41 6.65 -21.35
CA ARG A 28 0.85 6.97 -22.71
C ARG A 28 -0.30 7.18 -23.71
N ILE A 29 -1.45 6.53 -23.49
CA ILE A 29 -2.64 6.63 -24.34
C ILE A 29 -3.46 7.88 -24.02
N LYS A 30 -3.56 8.23 -22.74
CA LYS A 30 -4.46 9.29 -22.27
C LYS A 30 -3.79 10.63 -21.99
N ASP A 31 -2.45 10.69 -21.96
CA ASP A 31 -1.65 11.87 -21.57
C ASP A 31 -2.05 12.47 -20.19
N ASP A 32 -2.68 11.66 -19.34
CA ASP A 32 -3.15 12.04 -18.01
C ASP A 32 -2.38 11.29 -16.92
N PHE A 33 -1.19 11.82 -16.63
CA PHE A 33 -0.30 11.24 -15.64
C PHE A 33 -0.84 11.36 -14.20
N PHE A 34 -1.60 12.41 -13.90
CA PHE A 34 -2.17 12.62 -12.56
C PHE A 34 -3.19 11.55 -12.22
N THR A 35 -4.07 11.21 -13.16
CA THR A 35 -5.03 10.11 -12.98
C THR A 35 -4.33 8.77 -12.78
N VAL A 36 -3.22 8.51 -13.50
CA VAL A 36 -2.41 7.29 -13.28
C VAL A 36 -1.80 7.24 -11.88
N LEU A 37 -1.31 8.36 -11.35
CA LEU A 37 -0.80 8.39 -9.97
C LEU A 37 -1.91 8.20 -8.94
N PHE A 38 -3.09 8.77 -9.19
CA PHE A 38 -4.22 8.61 -8.30
C PHE A 38 -4.74 7.17 -8.27
N ILE A 39 -4.86 6.51 -9.42
CA ILE A 39 -5.28 5.10 -9.49
C ILE A 39 -4.20 4.19 -8.89
N PHE A 40 -2.91 4.53 -8.98
CA PHE A 40 -1.81 3.79 -8.34
C PHE A 40 -2.07 3.67 -6.84
N TYR A 41 -2.44 4.79 -6.24
CA TYR A 41 -2.74 4.87 -4.82
C TYR A 41 -3.83 3.89 -4.41
N PHE A 42 -4.94 3.83 -5.15
CA PHE A 42 -6.06 2.93 -4.82
C PHE A 42 -5.73 1.48 -5.09
N ALA A 43 -5.12 1.16 -6.23
CA ALA A 43 -4.80 -0.21 -6.59
C ALA A 43 -3.72 -0.76 -5.66
N VAL A 44 -2.50 -0.22 -5.74
CA VAL A 44 -1.36 -0.72 -4.96
C VAL A 44 -1.56 -0.50 -3.48
N GLY A 45 -1.93 0.73 -3.08
CA GLY A 45 -2.14 1.07 -1.67
C GLY A 45 -3.27 0.27 -1.04
N GLY A 46 -4.33 -0.07 -1.78
CA GLY A 46 -5.46 -0.83 -1.26
C GLY A 46 -5.08 -2.27 -0.94
N PHE A 47 -4.39 -2.95 -1.86
CA PHE A 47 -3.86 -4.29 -1.61
C PHE A 47 -2.84 -4.31 -0.47
N GLN A 48 -2.01 -3.27 -0.35
CA GLN A 48 -1.07 -3.15 0.76
C GLN A 48 -1.76 -2.88 2.10
N LEU A 49 -2.82 -2.08 2.12
CA LEU A 49 -3.63 -1.86 3.32
C LEU A 49 -4.27 -3.16 3.80
N ILE A 50 -4.89 -3.93 2.90
CA ILE A 50 -5.50 -5.23 3.24
C ILE A 50 -4.45 -6.16 3.84
N SER A 51 -3.30 -6.28 3.19
CA SER A 51 -2.16 -7.05 3.68
C SER A 51 -1.69 -6.58 5.06
N TYR A 52 -1.60 -5.26 5.26
CA TYR A 52 -1.22 -4.67 6.52
C TYR A 52 -2.19 -5.06 7.64
N LEU A 53 -3.49 -4.92 7.41
CA LEU A 53 -4.52 -5.27 8.39
C LEU A 53 -4.47 -6.75 8.76
N ILE A 54 -4.32 -7.65 7.78
CA ILE A 54 -4.19 -9.09 8.03
C ILE A 54 -2.94 -9.37 8.88
N LYS A 55 -1.79 -8.74 8.57
CA LYS A 55 -0.56 -8.90 9.36
C LYS A 55 -0.70 -8.42 10.79
N ILE A 56 -1.41 -7.32 11.04
CA ILE A 56 -1.72 -6.87 12.41
C ILE A 56 -2.51 -7.95 13.17
N LEU A 57 -3.55 -8.51 12.55
CA LEU A 57 -4.35 -9.61 13.15
C LEU A 57 -3.50 -10.88 13.41
N MET A 58 -2.45 -11.09 12.61
CA MET A 58 -1.50 -12.20 12.76
C MET A 58 -0.37 -11.92 13.76
N GLY A 59 -0.35 -10.77 14.44
CA GLY A 59 0.62 -10.47 15.49
C GLY A 59 1.86 -9.68 15.06
N PHE A 60 1.94 -9.20 13.82
CA PHE A 60 3.08 -8.39 13.33
C PHE A 60 3.08 -6.94 13.82
N TRP A 61 2.14 -6.56 14.69
CA TRP A 61 2.03 -5.21 15.24
C TRP A 61 3.23 -4.79 16.09
N THR A 62 4.05 -5.74 16.54
CA THR A 62 5.27 -5.48 17.30
C THR A 62 6.40 -4.92 16.43
N ASP A 63 6.40 -5.22 15.13
CA ASP A 63 7.42 -4.76 14.19
C ASP A 63 7.37 -3.23 14.02
N LEU A 64 8.52 -2.57 14.21
CA LEU A 64 8.63 -1.11 14.09
C LEU A 64 8.19 -0.61 12.71
N PHE A 65 8.57 -1.33 11.65
CA PHE A 65 8.17 -1.00 10.28
C PHE A 65 6.65 -0.99 10.13
N MET A 66 5.94 -1.99 10.69
CA MET A 66 4.48 -2.06 10.61
C MET A 66 3.83 -0.87 11.33
N LYS A 67 4.37 -0.44 12.46
CA LYS A 67 3.86 0.76 13.18
C LYS A 67 4.00 2.02 12.34
N ILE A 68 5.20 2.27 11.80
CA ILE A 68 5.47 3.43 10.94
C ILE A 68 4.58 3.39 9.70
N TYR A 69 4.53 2.23 9.04
CA TYR A 69 3.72 2.01 7.86
C TYR A 69 2.23 2.29 8.11
N GLY A 70 1.69 1.79 9.22
CA GLY A 70 0.32 2.02 9.66
C GLY A 70 0.00 3.51 9.87
N ILE A 71 0.89 4.25 10.54
CA ILE A 71 0.75 5.70 10.76
C ILE A 71 0.71 6.46 9.43
N MET A 72 1.42 5.98 8.41
CA MET A 72 1.47 6.64 7.11
C MET A 72 0.27 6.29 6.23
N ILE A 73 -0.16 5.03 6.20
CA ILE A 73 -1.23 4.57 5.30
C ILE A 73 -2.64 4.82 5.86
N LEU A 74 -2.87 4.58 7.16
CA LEU A 74 -4.21 4.62 7.73
C LEU A 74 -4.90 5.98 7.62
N PRO A 75 -4.25 7.13 7.94
CA PRO A 75 -4.91 8.43 7.88
C PRO A 75 -5.45 8.75 6.49
N ILE A 76 -4.72 8.34 5.44
CA ILE A 76 -5.12 8.61 4.06
C ILE A 76 -6.35 7.79 3.69
N TRP A 77 -6.39 6.50 4.05
CA TRP A 77 -7.57 5.66 3.79
C TRP A 77 -8.77 6.02 4.65
N ILE A 78 -8.56 6.45 5.90
CA ILE A 78 -9.62 6.99 6.75
C ILE A 78 -10.20 8.26 6.12
N PHE A 79 -9.36 9.16 5.62
CA PHE A 79 -9.85 10.35 4.91
C PHE A 79 -10.72 9.99 3.70
N PHE A 80 -10.28 9.03 2.87
CA PHE A 80 -11.07 8.59 1.72
C PHE A 80 -12.40 7.95 2.15
N LEU A 81 -12.39 7.14 3.21
CA LEU A 81 -13.62 6.54 3.75
C LEU A 81 -14.60 7.61 4.27
N LEU A 82 -14.10 8.61 5.00
CA LEU A 82 -14.95 9.70 5.53
C LEU A 82 -15.58 10.52 4.40
N ASN A 83 -14.82 10.82 3.34
CA ASN A 83 -15.36 11.53 2.17
C ASN A 83 -16.45 10.73 1.45
N GLU A 84 -16.34 9.40 1.38
CA GLU A 84 -17.37 8.54 0.79
C GLU A 84 -18.71 8.63 1.56
N PHE A 85 -18.64 8.88 2.87
CA PHE A 85 -19.82 9.13 3.72
C PHE A 85 -20.22 10.61 3.80
N ASP A 86 -19.68 11.48 2.94
CA ASP A 86 -19.87 12.94 2.93
C ASP A 86 -19.51 13.63 4.27
N ILE A 87 -18.62 13.02 5.07
CA ILE A 87 -18.10 13.58 6.31
C ILE A 87 -16.85 14.39 5.99
N LYS A 88 -17.01 15.70 5.83
CA LYS A 88 -15.90 16.61 5.49
C LYS A 88 -15.21 17.13 6.74
N ILE A 89 -13.95 16.73 6.92
CA ILE A 89 -13.07 17.29 7.95
C ILE A 89 -11.99 18.10 7.24
N GLU A 90 -12.15 19.42 7.20
CA GLU A 90 -11.25 20.34 6.48
C GLU A 90 -9.79 20.16 6.92
N ALA A 91 -9.55 19.93 8.20
CA ALA A 91 -8.22 19.70 8.76
C ALA A 91 -7.51 18.46 8.16
N LEU A 92 -8.23 17.50 7.57
CA LEU A 92 -7.63 16.30 6.97
C LEU A 92 -7.40 16.43 5.45
N SER A 93 -7.80 17.54 4.84
CA SER A 93 -7.71 17.75 3.38
C SER A 93 -6.28 17.75 2.82
N PHE A 94 -5.26 18.00 3.66
CA PHE A 94 -3.85 17.94 3.26
C PHE A 94 -3.31 16.50 3.19
N ILE A 95 -3.96 15.54 3.84
CA ILE A 95 -3.48 14.16 3.99
C ILE A 95 -3.34 13.43 2.64
N PRO A 96 -4.31 13.50 1.71
CA PRO A 96 -4.17 12.89 0.38
C PRO A 96 -3.02 13.48 -0.42
N LEU A 97 -2.80 14.80 -0.29
CA LEU A 97 -1.74 15.51 -0.99
C LEU A 97 -0.37 14.99 -0.56
N TYR A 98 -0.15 14.85 0.76
CA TYR A 98 1.03 14.18 1.29
C TYR A 98 1.13 12.71 0.84
N GLY A 99 0.01 11.99 0.90
CA GLY A 99 -0.09 10.59 0.51
C GLY A 99 0.28 10.33 -0.94
N LEU A 100 -0.06 11.23 -1.86
CA LEU A 100 0.21 11.08 -3.29
C LEU A 100 1.72 11.09 -3.59
N PHE A 101 2.51 11.92 -2.90
CA PHE A 101 3.96 11.96 -3.07
C PHE A 101 4.69 10.83 -2.35
N VAL A 102 4.20 10.43 -1.18
CA VAL A 102 4.90 9.47 -0.32
C VAL A 102 4.52 8.01 -0.63
N SER A 103 3.34 7.78 -1.20
CA SER A 103 2.83 6.43 -1.47
C SER A 103 3.70 5.59 -2.41
N PRO A 104 4.39 6.09 -3.46
CA PRO A 104 5.26 5.24 -4.27
C PRO A 104 6.46 4.72 -3.48
N PHE A 105 7.08 5.58 -2.66
CA PHE A 105 8.19 5.19 -1.78
C PHE A 105 7.73 4.20 -0.71
N LEU A 106 6.58 4.48 -0.11
CA LEU A 106 5.98 3.62 0.91
C LEU A 106 5.63 2.24 0.33
N ALA A 107 5.13 2.20 -0.90
CA ALA A 107 4.82 0.96 -1.58
C ALA A 107 6.07 0.11 -1.87
N ILE A 108 7.17 0.73 -2.30
CA ILE A 108 8.46 0.05 -2.48
C ILE A 108 8.98 -0.47 -1.14
N ALA A 109 8.94 0.36 -0.09
CA ALA A 109 9.38 -0.04 1.24
C ALA A 109 8.58 -1.23 1.77
N TYR A 110 7.27 -1.27 1.52
CA TYR A 110 6.42 -2.40 1.89
C TYR A 110 6.77 -3.69 1.15
N LEU A 111 7.12 -3.60 -0.14
CA LEU A 111 7.60 -4.75 -0.90
C LEU A 111 8.89 -5.32 -0.33
N ILE A 112 9.83 -4.46 0.00
CA ILE A 112 11.10 -4.85 0.63
C ILE A 112 10.82 -5.55 1.96
N TYR A 113 9.93 -4.99 2.78
CA TYR A 113 9.53 -5.61 4.04
C TYR A 113 8.89 -7.00 3.82
N CYS A 114 7.97 -7.14 2.86
CA CYS A 114 7.34 -8.42 2.53
C CYS A 114 8.37 -9.46 2.05
N ARG A 115 9.35 -9.03 1.23
CA ARG A 115 10.46 -9.88 0.79
C ARG A 115 11.27 -10.37 1.99
N ASP A 116 11.67 -9.47 2.88
CA ASP A 116 12.53 -9.80 4.02
C ASP A 116 11.83 -10.78 4.97
N LYS A 117 10.53 -10.56 5.25
CA LYS A 117 9.73 -11.52 6.04
C LYS A 117 9.58 -12.87 5.35
N PHE A 118 9.44 -12.88 4.01
CA PHE A 118 9.41 -14.13 3.24
C PHE A 118 10.74 -14.88 3.31
N THR A 119 11.87 -14.21 3.07
CA THR A 119 13.21 -14.82 3.15
C THR A 119 13.50 -15.36 4.53
N ASN A 120 13.21 -14.60 5.60
CA ASN A 120 13.40 -15.07 6.97
C ASN A 120 12.54 -16.29 7.29
N SER A 121 11.32 -16.37 6.73
CA SER A 121 10.44 -17.54 6.92
C SER A 121 10.97 -18.82 6.27
N LEU A 122 11.88 -18.71 5.29
CA LEU A 122 12.54 -19.81 4.59
C LEU A 122 13.85 -20.25 5.27
N GLY A 123 14.49 -19.40 6.08
CA GLY A 123 15.76 -19.71 6.76
C GLY A 123 15.62 -20.54 8.05
N GLU A 124 14.40 -20.80 8.51
CA GLU A 124 14.09 -21.63 9.69
C GLU A 124 13.94 -23.13 9.34
N PHE A 125 14.71 -23.65 8.38
CA PHE A 125 14.70 -25.06 7.96
C PHE A 125 16.04 -25.75 8.20
#